data_AF-X0AN47-F1
#
_entry.id   AF-X0AN47-F1
#
_cell.length_a   1.000
_cell.length_b   1.000
_cell.length_c   1.000
_cell.angle_alpha   90.00
_cell.angle_beta   90.00
_cell.angle_gamma   90.00
#
_symmetry.space_group_name_H-M   'P 1'
#
loop_
_entity.id
_entity.type
_entity.pdbx_description
1 polymer ?
#
loop_
_entity_poly.entity_id
_entity_poly.type
_entity_poly.pdbx_seq_one_letter_code
_entity_poly.pdbx_strand_id
1 'polypeptide(L)'
;MESCFGKSVMSGVMGFGMGGLFGMFMASMSYDTPYHTAAPGSPQSTITSLPLKQQLKIGFKDMGTRSWSMAKNFGKVGALYSGVECGIEGLRAKNDLTNSVAAGCLTGGILAKNAGPQAAAGGCLAFAAFSAAIDAYMRSPPKDD
;
A
#
# COMPACT_ATOMS: atom_id res chain seq x y z
N MET A 1 -19.67 -2.00 11.73
CA MET A 1 -18.86 -3.16 12.18
C MET A 1 -18.30 -2.80 13.54
N GLU A 2 -18.85 -3.37 14.60
CA GLU A 2 -18.58 -2.94 15.99
C GLU A 2 -17.18 -3.29 16.50
N SER A 3 -16.45 -4.17 15.82
CA SER A 3 -15.10 -4.57 16.20
C SER A 3 -14.02 -3.91 15.34
N CYS A 4 -13.01 -3.29 15.97
CA CYS A 4 -11.81 -2.77 15.29
C CYS A 4 -11.06 -3.85 14.50
N PHE A 5 -11.10 -5.09 14.98
CA PHE A 5 -10.57 -6.23 14.26
C PHE A 5 -11.26 -6.43 12.90
N GLY A 6 -12.59 -6.41 12.87
CA GLY A 6 -13.37 -6.51 11.63
C GLY A 6 -13.08 -5.37 10.65
N LYS A 7 -13.00 -4.12 11.13
CA LYS A 7 -12.67 -2.94 10.29
C LYS A 7 -11.27 -3.08 9.68
N SER A 8 -10.29 -3.53 10.47
CA SER A 8 -8.90 -3.76 10.03
C SER A 8 -8.77 -4.93 9.03
N VAL A 9 -9.48 -6.04 9.25
CA VAL A 9 -9.46 -7.18 8.31
C VAL A 9 -10.09 -6.79 6.99
N MET A 10 -11.25 -6.12 7.01
CA MET A 10 -11.94 -5.72 5.79
C MET A 10 -11.13 -4.71 4.98
N SER A 11 -10.56 -3.69 5.65
CA SER A 11 -9.69 -2.72 4.98
C SER A 11 -8.40 -3.36 4.47
N GLY A 12 -7.84 -4.33 5.19
CA GLY A 12 -6.69 -5.12 4.75
C GLY A 12 -6.98 -5.94 3.50
N VAL A 13 -8.13 -6.61 3.43
CA VAL A 13 -8.57 -7.38 2.25
C VAL A 13 -8.84 -6.46 1.06
N MET A 14 -9.50 -5.32 1.27
CA MET A 14 -9.72 -4.32 0.22
C MET A 14 -8.40 -3.74 -0.30
N GLY A 15 -7.49 -3.38 0.60
CA GLY A 15 -6.15 -2.91 0.25
C GLY A 15 -5.34 -3.96 -0.50
N PHE A 16 -5.43 -5.23 -0.08
CA PHE A 16 -4.79 -6.34 -0.77
C PHE A 16 -5.31 -6.51 -2.20
N GLY A 17 -6.63 -6.49 -2.40
CA GLY A 17 -7.26 -6.57 -3.71
C GLY A 17 -6.85 -5.42 -4.62
N MET A 18 -6.94 -4.18 -4.13
CA MET A 18 -6.54 -2.99 -4.89
C MET A 18 -5.04 -2.99 -5.23
N GLY A 19 -4.19 -3.39 -4.29
CA GLY A 19 -2.75 -3.51 -4.52
C GLY A 19 -2.37 -4.62 -5.50
N GLY A 20 -3.13 -5.72 -5.54
CA GLY A 20 -2.96 -6.79 -6.51
C GLY A 20 -3.27 -6.33 -7.93
N LEU A 21 -4.39 -5.63 -8.12
CA LEU A 21 -4.79 -5.06 -9.41
C LEU A 21 -3.79 -3.99 -9.88
N PHE A 22 -3.43 -3.06 -8.99
CA PHE A 22 -2.45 -2.02 -9.30
C PHE A 22 -1.07 -2.62 -9.63
N GLY A 23 -0.64 -3.63 -8.89
CA GLY A 23 0.64 -4.32 -9.14
C GLY A 23 0.65 -5.12 -10.45
N MET A 24 -0.47 -5.73 -10.83
CA MET A 24 -0.61 -6.41 -12.12
C MET A 24 -0.60 -5.40 -13.29
N PHE A 25 -1.28 -4.27 -13.13
CA PHE A 25 -1.28 -3.19 -14.11
C PHE A 25 0.12 -2.59 -14.29
N MET A 26 0.82 -2.24 -13.20
CA MET A 26 2.21 -1.77 -13.25
C MET A 26 3.14 -2.80 -13.91
N ALA A 27 2.99 -4.08 -13.58
CA ALA A 27 3.77 -5.14 -14.21
C ALA A 27 3.51 -5.23 -15.73
N SER A 28 2.26 -5.03 -16.16
CA SER A 28 1.87 -5.04 -17.58
C SER A 28 2.45 -3.86 -18.37
N MET A 29 2.55 -2.67 -17.76
CA MET A 29 3.20 -1.51 -18.39
C MET A 29 4.72 -1.62 -18.41
N SER A 30 5.31 -2.34 -17.45
CA SER A 30 6.77 -2.54 -17.37
C SER A 30 7.30 -3.73 -18.19
N TYR A 31 6.48 -4.32 -19.06
CA TYR A 31 6.86 -5.49 -19.86
C TYR A 31 7.96 -5.17 -20.89
N ASP A 32 8.16 -3.89 -21.22
CA ASP A 32 9.16 -3.41 -22.18
C ASP A 32 10.55 -3.19 -21.55
N THR A 33 10.64 -3.01 -20.23
CA THR A 33 11.92 -2.84 -19.52
C THR A 33 12.45 -4.19 -19.02
N PRO A 34 13.67 -4.61 -19.41
CA PRO A 34 14.26 -5.87 -18.94
C PRO A 34 14.54 -5.80 -17.43
N TYR A 35 13.59 -6.29 -16.64
CA TYR A 35 13.63 -6.71 -15.24
C TYR A 35 14.37 -5.80 -14.21
N HIS A 36 13.59 -5.19 -13.31
CA HIS A 36 14.05 -4.54 -12.08
C HIS A 36 14.18 -5.48 -10.86
N THR A 37 14.03 -6.80 -11.02
CA THR A 37 14.32 -7.77 -9.95
C THR A 37 15.73 -8.34 -10.05
N ALA A 38 16.69 -7.55 -10.53
CA ALA A 38 18.11 -7.83 -10.30
C ALA A 38 18.48 -7.24 -8.94
N ALA A 39 18.77 -8.11 -7.97
CA ALA A 39 19.69 -7.72 -6.91
C ALA A 39 20.97 -7.21 -7.60
N PRO A 40 21.63 -6.14 -7.07
CA PRO A 40 22.87 -5.65 -7.67
C PRO A 40 23.89 -6.80 -7.73
N GLY A 41 24.22 -7.27 -8.94
CA GLY A 41 25.23 -8.32 -9.18
C GLY A 41 24.75 -9.69 -9.66
N SER A 42 23.45 -9.93 -9.90
CA SER A 42 23.01 -11.20 -10.51
C SER A 42 23.13 -11.17 -12.05
N PRO A 43 23.73 -12.18 -12.71
CA PRO A 43 23.95 -12.17 -14.16
C PRO A 43 22.63 -12.09 -14.95
N GLN A 44 22.42 -10.98 -15.67
CA GLN A 44 21.30 -10.74 -16.59
C GLN A 44 21.33 -11.73 -17.77
N SER A 45 20.49 -12.76 -17.73
CA SER A 45 20.22 -13.59 -18.89
C SER A 45 19.14 -12.93 -19.77
N THR A 46 19.54 -12.47 -20.96
CA THR A 46 18.70 -11.94 -22.03
C THR A 46 17.63 -12.96 -22.41
N ILE A 47 16.39 -12.76 -21.98
CA ILE A 47 15.27 -13.69 -22.16
C ILE A 47 14.86 -13.87 -23.64
N THR A 48 15.33 -12.99 -24.54
CA THR A 48 15.08 -13.02 -25.99
C THR A 48 15.48 -14.33 -26.67
N SER A 49 16.40 -15.11 -26.12
CA SER A 49 16.86 -16.38 -26.71
C SER A 49 16.14 -17.62 -26.21
N LEU A 50 15.17 -17.51 -25.28
CA LEU A 50 14.43 -18.64 -24.74
C LEU A 50 13.08 -18.87 -25.47
N PRO A 51 12.60 -20.13 -25.57
CA PRO A 51 11.33 -20.44 -26.21
C PRO A 51 10.16 -19.66 -25.59
N LEU A 52 9.19 -19.25 -26.41
CA LEU A 52 8.02 -18.43 -26.01
C LEU A 52 7.30 -18.96 -24.75
N LYS A 53 7.23 -20.28 -24.58
CA LYS A 53 6.65 -20.91 -23.37
C LYS A 53 7.42 -20.57 -22.10
N GLN A 54 8.75 -20.51 -22.15
CA GLN A 54 9.59 -20.18 -21.01
C GLN A 54 9.59 -18.67 -20.75
N GLN A 55 9.55 -17.86 -21.80
CA GLN A 55 9.35 -16.41 -21.73
C GLN A 55 8.07 -16.03 -21.01
N LEU A 56 6.95 -16.63 -21.43
CA LEU A 56 5.66 -16.44 -20.78
C LEU A 56 5.69 -16.93 -19.34
N LYS A 57 6.27 -18.11 -19.07
CA LYS A 57 6.37 -18.65 -17.70
C LYS A 57 7.15 -17.74 -16.75
N ILE A 58 8.25 -17.14 -17.21
CA ILE A 58 9.04 -16.20 -16.41
C ILE A 58 8.31 -14.87 -16.25
N GLY A 59 7.69 -14.35 -17.32
CA GLY A 59 6.89 -13.12 -17.27
C GLY A 59 5.70 -13.23 -16.33
N PHE A 60 4.94 -14.33 -16.37
CA PHE A 60 3.86 -14.60 -15.43
C PHE A 60 4.35 -14.75 -13.99
N LYS A 61 5.53 -15.37 -13.77
CA LYS A 61 6.12 -15.51 -12.43
C LYS A 61 6.54 -14.16 -11.86
N ASP A 62 7.13 -13.28 -12.66
CA ASP A 62 7.53 -11.94 -12.22
C ASP A 62 6.32 -11.03 -12.01
N MET A 63 5.38 -11.01 -12.94
CA MET A 63 4.11 -10.31 -12.80
C MET A 63 3.38 -10.71 -11.52
N GLY A 64 3.29 -12.03 -11.25
CA GLY A 64 2.71 -12.55 -10.01
C GLY A 64 3.48 -12.13 -8.76
N THR A 65 4.82 -12.17 -8.80
CA THR A 65 5.66 -11.79 -7.65
C THR A 65 5.52 -10.31 -7.32
N ARG A 66 5.48 -9.43 -8.33
CA ARG A 66 5.30 -7.99 -8.17
C ARG A 66 3.90 -7.65 -7.67
N SER A 67 2.86 -8.21 -8.30
CA SER A 67 1.47 -8.06 -7.87
C SER A 67 1.30 -8.51 -6.42
N TRP A 68 1.85 -9.66 -6.05
CA TRP A 68 1.83 -10.18 -4.68
C TRP A 68 2.54 -9.28 -3.67
N SER A 69 3.70 -8.72 -4.06
CA SER A 69 4.43 -7.77 -3.21
C SER A 69 3.60 -6.51 -2.95
N MET A 70 3.02 -5.92 -4.00
CA MET A 70 2.17 -4.74 -3.89
C MET A 70 0.91 -5.02 -3.08
N ALA A 71 0.20 -6.11 -3.36
CA ALA A 71 -0.97 -6.54 -2.61
C ALA A 71 -0.68 -6.64 -1.10
N LYS A 72 0.44 -7.27 -0.71
CA LYS A 72 0.85 -7.35 0.71
C LYS A 72 1.13 -5.98 1.32
N ASN A 73 1.77 -5.07 0.59
CA ASN A 73 2.08 -3.73 1.10
C ASN A 73 0.81 -2.91 1.31
N PHE A 74 -0.08 -2.86 0.31
CA PHE A 74 -1.35 -2.13 0.43
C PHE A 74 -2.29 -2.75 1.46
N GLY A 75 -2.32 -4.09 1.57
CA GLY A 75 -3.06 -4.78 2.62
C GLY A 75 -2.55 -4.43 4.02
N LYS A 76 -1.24 -4.39 4.22
CA LYS A 76 -0.64 -3.95 5.50
C LYS A 76 -0.99 -2.51 5.84
N VAL A 77 -0.89 -1.61 4.87
CA VAL A 77 -1.24 -0.19 5.04
C VAL A 77 -2.70 -0.05 5.44
N GLY A 78 -3.62 -0.68 4.69
CA GLY A 78 -5.07 -0.60 4.97
C GLY A 78 -5.45 -1.19 6.32
N ALA A 79 -4.89 -2.37 6.66
CA ALA A 79 -5.16 -3.02 7.94
C ALA A 79 -4.66 -2.21 9.12
N LEU A 80 -3.42 -1.69 9.05
CA LEU A 80 -2.85 -0.87 10.11
C LEU A 80 -3.59 0.46 10.26
N TYR A 81 -3.84 1.16 9.16
CA TYR A 81 -4.54 2.45 9.19
C TYR A 81 -5.90 2.34 9.87
N SER A 82 -6.77 1.45 9.38
CA SER A 82 -8.11 1.31 9.95
C SER A 82 -8.12 0.70 11.36
N GLY A 83 -7.12 -0.12 11.69
CA GLY A 83 -6.94 -0.65 13.05
C GLY A 83 -6.55 0.44 14.05
N VAL A 84 -5.59 1.31 13.68
CA VAL A 84 -5.15 2.42 14.52
C VAL A 84 -6.24 3.48 14.64
N GLU A 85 -6.90 3.84 13.53
CA GLU A 85 -8.03 4.77 13.53
C GLU A 85 -9.12 4.28 14.48
N CYS A 86 -9.57 3.03 14.35
CA CYS A 86 -10.59 2.47 15.24
C CYS A 86 -10.14 2.40 16.71
N GLY A 87 -8.87 2.11 16.97
CA GLY A 87 -8.31 2.15 18.32
C GLY A 87 -8.36 3.55 18.93
N ILE A 88 -8.03 4.58 18.16
CA ILE A 88 -8.11 5.99 18.60
C ILE A 88 -9.57 6.41 18.80
N GLU A 89 -10.46 6.04 17.89
CA GLU A 89 -11.90 6.28 18.01
C GLU A 89 -12.47 5.63 19.28
N GLY A 90 -12.08 4.39 19.57
CA GLY A 90 -12.50 3.67 20.77
C GLY A 90 -12.04 4.34 22.08
N LEU A 91 -10.87 4.99 22.07
CA LEU A 91 -10.34 5.70 23.25
C LEU A 91 -10.90 7.12 23.40
N ARG A 92 -11.15 7.84 22.29
CA ARG A 92 -11.59 9.24 22.30
C ARG A 92 -13.10 9.43 22.15
N ALA A 93 -13.82 8.39 21.72
CA ALA A 93 -15.25 8.42 21.41
C ALA A 93 -15.67 9.57 20.46
N LYS A 94 -14.76 9.99 19.57
CA LYS A 94 -14.96 11.03 18.56
C LYS A 94 -14.38 10.56 17.24
N ASN A 95 -14.94 11.00 16.12
CA ASN A 95 -14.38 10.81 14.78
C ASN A 95 -14.14 12.19 14.13
N ASP A 96 -12.92 12.69 14.33
CA ASP A 96 -12.48 14.00 13.84
C ASP A 96 -11.23 13.88 12.97
N LEU A 97 -10.93 14.92 12.19
CA LEU A 97 -9.76 15.01 11.31
C LEU A 97 -8.44 14.66 12.04
N THR A 98 -8.36 15.01 13.33
CA THR A 98 -7.20 14.72 14.17
C THR A 98 -6.96 13.22 14.38
N ASN A 99 -8.01 12.39 14.40
CA ASN A 99 -7.87 10.94 14.48
C ASN A 99 -7.31 10.39 13.18
N SER A 100 -7.79 10.87 12.04
CA SER A 100 -7.32 10.48 10.70
C SER A 100 -5.85 10.84 10.51
N VAL A 101 -5.44 12.03 10.96
CA VAL A 101 -4.06 12.50 10.93
C VAL A 101 -3.16 11.69 11.86
N ALA A 102 -3.60 11.44 13.10
CA ALA A 102 -2.85 10.65 14.06
C ALA A 102 -2.70 9.19 13.60
N ALA A 103 -3.77 8.58 13.10
CA ALA A 103 -3.76 7.23 12.53
C ALA A 103 -2.84 7.15 11.31
N GLY A 104 -2.88 8.15 10.43
CA GLY A 104 -1.97 8.31 9.31
C GLY A 104 -0.51 8.36 9.77
N CYS A 105 -0.17 9.29 10.66
CA CYS A 105 1.19 9.44 11.18
C CYS A 105 1.71 8.14 11.83
N LEU A 106 0.92 7.53 12.71
CA LEU A 106 1.30 6.29 13.39
C LEU A 106 1.50 5.14 12.40
N THR A 107 0.59 4.99 11.44
CA THR A 107 0.71 3.94 10.41
C THR A 107 1.96 4.14 9.55
N GLY A 108 2.21 5.37 9.07
CA GLY A 108 3.38 5.70 8.29
C GLY A 108 4.69 5.52 9.07
N GLY A 109 4.72 5.94 10.32
CA GLY A 109 5.87 5.76 11.22
C GLY A 109 6.15 4.28 11.54
N ILE A 110 5.11 3.48 11.81
CA ILE A 110 5.24 2.04 12.10
C ILE A 110 5.76 1.29 10.88
N LEU A 111 5.26 1.63 9.68
CA LEU A 111 5.70 0.97 8.43
C LEU A 111 7.15 1.30 8.10
N ALA A 112 7.60 2.54 8.35
CA ALA A 112 8.95 2.99 8.07
C ALA A 112 9.94 2.76 9.24
N LYS A 113 9.52 2.15 10.36
CA LYS A 113 10.36 1.97 11.56
C LYS A 113 11.68 1.24 11.28
N ASN A 114 11.67 0.29 10.34
CA ASN A 114 12.85 -0.51 10.01
C ASN A 114 13.81 0.23 9.05
N ALA A 115 13.38 1.33 8.44
CA ALA A 115 14.19 2.14 7.53
C ALA A 115 14.93 3.29 8.24
N GLY A 116 14.82 3.38 9.56
CA GLY A 116 15.50 4.38 10.39
C GLY A 116 14.59 5.53 10.84
N PRO A 117 15.05 6.37 11.81
CA PRO A 117 14.23 7.41 12.43
C PRO A 117 13.83 8.52 11.46
N GLN A 118 14.70 8.88 10.50
CA GLN A 118 14.39 9.88 9.47
C GLN A 118 13.30 9.38 8.52
N ALA A 119 13.36 8.10 8.13
CA ALA A 119 12.33 7.49 7.30
C ALA A 119 11.00 7.36 8.07
N ALA A 120 11.03 7.05 9.36
CA ALA A 120 9.83 7.05 10.21
C ALA A 120 9.19 8.44 10.33
N ALA A 121 10.00 9.49 10.51
CA ALA A 121 9.51 10.88 10.54
C ALA A 121 8.91 11.29 9.18
N GLY A 122 9.61 11.01 8.08
CA GLY A 122 9.10 11.26 6.73
C GLY A 122 7.82 10.49 6.43
N GLY A 123 7.76 9.22 6.82
CA GLY A 123 6.57 8.36 6.70
C GLY A 123 5.39 8.88 7.50
N CYS A 124 5.60 9.31 8.74
CA CYS A 124 4.56 9.94 9.56
C CYS A 124 4.02 11.20 8.87
N LEU A 125 4.89 12.13 8.44
CA LEU A 125 4.46 13.38 7.81
C LEU A 125 3.68 13.13 6.52
N ALA A 126 4.16 12.22 5.66
CA ALA A 126 3.51 11.89 4.40
C ALA A 126 2.12 11.29 4.61
N PHE A 127 2.00 10.28 5.49
CA PHE A 127 0.72 9.64 5.75
C PHE A 127 -0.25 10.52 6.54
N ALA A 128 0.26 11.38 7.43
CA ALA A 128 -0.54 12.38 8.13
C ALA A 128 -1.15 13.39 7.14
N ALA A 129 -0.34 13.96 6.26
CA ALA A 129 -0.79 14.92 5.25
C ALA A 129 -1.78 14.28 4.27
N PHE A 130 -1.48 13.07 3.77
CA PHE A 130 -2.38 12.35 2.88
C PHE A 130 -3.73 12.05 3.55
N SER A 131 -3.71 11.56 4.79
CA SER A 131 -4.94 11.27 5.54
C SER A 131 -5.74 12.53 5.84
N ALA A 132 -5.08 13.64 6.16
CA ALA A 132 -5.73 14.94 6.34
C ALA A 132 -6.46 15.37 5.06
N ALA A 133 -5.79 15.26 3.91
CA ALA A 133 -6.34 15.69 2.63
C ALA A 133 -7.56 14.86 2.23
N ILE A 134 -7.48 13.52 2.37
CA ILE A 134 -8.60 12.62 2.05
C ILE A 134 -9.79 12.87 2.98
N ASP A 135 -9.56 12.95 4.29
CA ASP A 135 -10.64 13.13 5.25
C ASP A 135 -11.26 14.54 5.16
N ALA A 136 -10.47 15.57 4.84
CA ALA A 136 -10.99 16.90 4.53
C ALA A 136 -11.81 16.91 3.24
N TYR A 137 -11.38 16.20 2.21
CA TYR A 137 -12.12 16.06 0.96
C TYR A 137 -13.45 15.33 1.18
N MET A 138 -13.45 14.22 1.92
CA MET A 138 -14.67 13.46 2.22
C MET A 138 -15.67 14.22 3.10
N ARG A 139 -15.20 15.14 3.94
CA ARG A 139 -16.05 16.00 4.80
C ARG A 139 -16.49 17.29 4.12
N SER A 140 -15.94 17.62 2.96
CA SER A 140 -16.35 18.83 2.25
C SER A 140 -17.79 18.68 1.73
N PRO A 141 -18.66 19.69 1.93
CA PRO A 141 -20.01 19.64 1.38
C PRO A 141 -19.93 19.61 -0.16
N PRO A 142 -20.89 18.93 -0.84
CA PRO A 142 -20.99 19.04 -2.29
C PRO A 142 -21.12 20.52 -2.65
N LYS A 143 -20.31 20.97 -3.60
CA LYS A 143 -20.51 22.29 -4.20
C LYS A 143 -21.81 22.19 -4.98
N ASP A 144 -22.80 22.97 -4.59
CA ASP A 144 -24.03 23.14 -5.35
C ASP A 144 -23.67 23.83 -6.67
N ASP A 145 -23.43 23.04 -7.73
CA ASP A 145 -23.37 23.47 -9.14
C ASP A 145 -24.67 23.07 -9.86
#